data_AF-A0A9D5NGU0-F1
#
_entry.id   AF-A0A9D5NGU0-F1
#
_cell.length_a   1.000
_cell.length_b   1.000
_cell.length_c   1.000
_cell.angle_alpha   90.00
_cell.angle_beta   90.00
_cell.angle_gamma   90.00
#
_symmetry.space_group_name_H-M   'P 1'
#
loop_
_entity.id
_entity.type
_entity.pdbx_description
1 polymer ?
#
loop_
_entity_poly.entity_id
_entity_poly.type
_entity_poly.pdbx_seq_one_letter_code
_entity_poly.pdbx_strand_id
1 'polypeptide(L)'
;MDMNAKALEVKEVIEKIRPYLQHDGGDVEFVSLDEDGIVKVRMLGACMDCLAINETLEAGVEAIILEEVEGIKAVVLASPWE
;
A
#
# COMPACT_ATOMS: atom_id res chain seq x y z
N MET A 1 -3.66 4.07 -22.06
CA MET A 1 -2.63 4.29 -21.04
C MET A 1 -2.54 3.03 -20.20
N ASP A 2 -1.36 2.40 -20.18
CA ASP A 2 -1.16 1.05 -19.64
C ASP A 2 -1.17 1.04 -18.10
N MET A 3 -2.33 0.78 -17.51
CA MET A 3 -2.51 0.60 -16.05
C MET A 3 -1.57 -0.46 -15.45
N ASN A 4 -1.07 -1.36 -16.30
CA ASN A 4 -0.17 -2.43 -15.91
C ASN A 4 1.25 -1.95 -15.55
N ALA A 5 1.72 -0.85 -16.13
CA ALA A 5 3.06 -0.30 -15.84
C ALA A 5 3.12 0.26 -14.41
N LYS A 6 2.11 1.08 -14.05
CA LYS A 6 2.01 1.65 -12.70
C LYS A 6 1.87 0.59 -11.61
N ALA A 7 1.05 -0.45 -11.87
CA ALA A 7 0.92 -1.57 -10.94
C ALA A 7 2.24 -2.32 -10.71
N LEU A 8 3.14 -2.33 -11.71
CA LEU A 8 4.48 -2.89 -11.56
C LEU A 8 5.36 -2.01 -10.66
N GLU A 9 5.36 -0.69 -10.91
CA GLU A 9 6.12 0.27 -10.10
C GLU A 9 5.70 0.22 -8.62
N VAL A 10 4.40 0.22 -8.35
CA VAL A 10 3.86 0.09 -6.99
C VAL A 10 4.34 -1.21 -6.33
N LYS A 11 4.34 -2.33 -7.07
CA LYS A 11 4.83 -3.61 -6.54
C LYS A 11 6.33 -3.58 -6.23
N GLU A 12 7.15 -2.99 -7.10
CA GLU A 12 8.59 -2.86 -6.85
C GLU A 12 8.87 -2.02 -5.59
N VAL A 13 8.15 -0.92 -5.41
CA VAL A 13 8.24 -0.08 -4.20
C VAL A 13 7.84 -0.88 -2.97
N ILE A 14 6.71 -1.59 -3.02
CA ILE A 14 6.22 -2.46 -1.95
C ILE A 14 7.25 -3.54 -1.59
N GLU A 15 7.86 -4.19 -2.58
CA GLU A 15 8.88 -5.22 -2.35
C GLU A 15 10.14 -4.66 -1.66
N LYS A 16 10.52 -3.41 -1.92
CA LYS A 16 11.63 -2.74 -1.22
C LYS A 16 11.31 -2.46 0.26
N ILE A 17 10.08 -2.05 0.57
CA ILE A 17 9.66 -1.72 1.95
C ILE A 17 9.17 -2.93 2.75
N ARG A 18 8.75 -4.00 2.09
CA ARG A 18 8.28 -5.25 2.70
C ARG A 18 9.21 -5.80 3.80
N PRO A 19 10.55 -5.90 3.62
CA PRO A 19 11.43 -6.38 4.69
C PRO A 19 11.46 -5.45 5.91
N TYR A 20 11.25 -4.14 5.72
CA TYR A 20 11.16 -3.18 6.82
C TYR A 20 9.83 -3.31 7.57
N LEU A 21 8.73 -3.47 6.84
CA LEU A 21 7.40 -3.73 7.42
C LEU A 21 7.38 -5.05 8.20
N GLN A 22 7.95 -6.11 7.64
CA GLN A 22 8.08 -7.43 8.29
C GLN A 22 8.91 -7.39 9.56
N HIS A 23 9.93 -6.52 9.62
CA HIS A 23 10.71 -6.30 10.83
C HIS A 23 9.87 -5.66 11.94
N ASP A 24 8.93 -4.77 11.58
CA ASP A 24 7.97 -4.16 12.51
C ASP A 24 6.80 -5.10 12.88
N GLY A 25 6.74 -6.30 12.29
CA GLY A 25 5.68 -7.29 12.51
C GLY A 25 4.41 -7.04 11.68
N GLY A 26 4.50 -6.18 10.67
CA GLY A 26 3.49 -5.95 9.64
C GLY A 26 3.94 -6.47 8.27
N ASP A 27 3.06 -6.45 7.30
CA ASP A 27 3.31 -6.82 5.91
C ASP A 27 2.27 -6.09 5.05
N VAL A 28 2.57 -5.87 3.77
CA VAL A 28 1.67 -5.15 2.86
C VAL A 28 1.61 -5.86 1.52
N GLU A 29 0.38 -6.03 1.03
CA GLU A 29 0.09 -6.70 -0.22
C GLU A 29 -0.69 -5.78 -1.16
N PHE A 30 -0.23 -5.64 -2.40
CA PHE A 30 -0.97 -4.93 -3.43
C PHE A 30 -2.21 -5.73 -3.83
N VAL A 31 -3.38 -5.11 -3.75
CA VAL A 31 -4.67 -5.75 -4.11
C VAL A 31 -5.07 -5.36 -5.52
N SER A 32 -5.21 -4.06 -5.79
CA SER A 32 -5.71 -3.55 -7.07
C SER A 32 -5.36 -2.08 -7.26
N LEU A 33 -5.34 -1.62 -8.51
CA LEU A 33 -5.20 -0.21 -8.88
C LEU A 33 -6.47 0.18 -9.65
N ASP A 34 -7.17 1.18 -9.16
CA ASP A 34 -8.35 1.76 -9.82
C ASP A 34 -7.93 2.73 -10.95
N GLU A 35 -8.82 2.90 -11.93
CA GLU A 35 -8.65 3.81 -13.07
C GLU A 35 -8.48 5.27 -12.66
N ASP A 36 -9.03 5.65 -11.50
CA ASP A 36 -8.91 6.99 -10.93
C ASP A 36 -7.52 7.25 -10.31
N GLY A 37 -6.65 6.23 -10.27
CA GLY A 37 -5.34 6.29 -9.65
C GLY A 37 -5.36 5.97 -8.16
N ILE A 38 -6.36 5.22 -7.67
CA ILE A 38 -6.44 4.80 -6.27
C ILE A 38 -5.83 3.41 -6.14
N VAL A 39 -4.80 3.26 -5.30
CA VAL A 39 -4.19 1.96 -5.01
C VAL A 39 -4.87 1.34 -3.81
N LYS A 40 -5.34 0.10 -3.95
CA LYS A 40 -5.83 -0.71 -2.85
C LYS A 40 -4.71 -1.63 -2.38
N VAL A 41 -4.35 -1.50 -1.10
CA VAL A 41 -3.37 -2.39 -0.45
C VAL A 41 -4.02 -3.11 0.71
N ARG A 42 -3.49 -4.27 1.08
CA ARG A 42 -3.93 -5.04 2.24
C ARG A 42 -2.76 -5.17 3.18
N MET A 43 -2.90 -4.61 4.37
CA MET A 43 -1.94 -4.82 5.45
C MET A 43 -2.19 -6.20 6.08
N LEU A 44 -1.12 -6.96 6.22
CA LEU A 44 -1.06 -8.28 6.84
C LEU A 44 -0.20 -8.17 8.11
N GLY A 45 -0.45 -8.97 9.17
CA GLY A 45 0.39 -8.99 10.37
C GLY A 45 -0.28 -8.53 11.67
N ALA A 46 0.54 -8.36 12.71
CA ALA A 46 0.10 -8.28 14.11
C ALA A 46 -0.63 -6.98 14.49
N CYS A 47 -0.54 -5.94 13.65
CA CYS A 47 -1.19 -4.65 13.89
C CYS A 47 -2.65 -4.56 13.44
N MET A 48 -3.28 -5.65 12.95
CA MET A 48 -4.71 -5.62 12.57
C MET A 48 -5.65 -5.26 13.72
N ASP A 49 -5.24 -5.47 14.99
CA ASP A 49 -6.09 -5.18 16.17
C ASP A 49 -5.75 -3.83 16.85
N CYS A 50 -4.72 -3.12 16.38
CA CYS A 50 -4.29 -1.85 16.98
C CYS A 50 -4.69 -0.66 16.10
N LEU A 51 -5.94 -0.20 16.27
CA LEU A 51 -6.56 0.92 15.54
C LEU A 51 -5.71 2.20 15.43
N ALA A 52 -4.76 2.41 16.34
CA ALA A 52 -3.92 3.61 16.35
C ALA A 52 -2.65 3.51 15.48
N ILE A 53 -2.10 2.31 15.26
CA ILE A 53 -0.83 2.14 14.52
C ILE A 53 -1.08 2.07 13.00
N ASN A 54 -2.24 1.57 12.62
CA ASN A 54 -2.58 1.33 11.22
C ASN A 54 -2.61 2.64 10.39
N GLU A 55 -3.12 3.73 10.94
CA GLU A 55 -3.24 5.02 10.24
C GLU A 55 -1.86 5.67 9.97
N THR A 56 -0.90 5.50 10.89
CA THR A 56 0.44 6.11 10.74
C THR A 56 1.31 5.31 9.76
N LEU A 57 1.22 3.97 9.80
CA LEU A 57 1.94 3.11 8.85
C LEU A 57 1.36 3.25 7.44
N GLU A 58 0.03 3.26 7.30
CA GLU A 58 -0.66 3.44 6.02
C GLU A 58 -0.26 4.78 5.38
N ALA A 59 -0.32 5.89 6.13
CA ALA A 59 0.10 7.20 5.62
C ALA A 59 1.57 7.24 5.18
N GLY A 60 2.45 6.51 5.87
CA GLY A 60 3.86 6.39 5.48
C GLY A 60 4.04 5.63 4.15
N VAL A 61 3.36 4.50 4.00
CA VAL A 61 3.38 3.70 2.76
C VAL A 61 2.73 4.47 1.61
N GLU A 62 1.61 5.14 1.87
CA GLU A 62 0.91 6.00 0.92
C GLU A 62 1.84 7.10 0.38
N ALA A 63 2.51 7.84 1.27
CA ALA A 63 3.41 8.92 0.89
C ALA A 63 4.55 8.43 -0.01
N ILE A 64 5.14 7.27 0.31
CA ILE A 64 6.22 6.68 -0.49
C ILE A 64 5.72 6.28 -1.88
N ILE A 65 4.54 5.67 -1.98
CA ILE A 65 3.96 5.26 -3.27
C ILE A 65 3.60 6.49 -4.12
N LEU A 66 3.03 7.53 -3.53
CA LEU A 66 2.72 8.79 -4.21
C LEU A 66 3.98 9.50 -4.73
N GLU A 67 5.10 9.39 -4.00
CA GLU A 67 6.37 10.01 -4.38
C GLU A 67 7.12 9.21 -5.46
N GLU A 68 7.12 7.88 -5.38
CA GLU A 68 7.77 7.02 -6.39
C GLU A 68 6.93 6.88 -7.67
N VAL A 69 5.60 6.91 -7.59
CA VAL A 69 4.70 6.61 -8.72
C VAL A 69 3.82 7.81 -9.08
N GLU A 70 4.18 8.50 -10.16
CA GLU A 70 3.46 9.68 -10.61
C GLU A 70 2.06 9.33 -11.15
N GLY A 71 1.04 10.00 -10.61
CA GLY A 71 -0.36 9.82 -11.00
C GLY A 71 -1.10 8.71 -10.25
N ILE A 72 -0.59 8.30 -9.08
CA ILE A 72 -1.43 7.80 -8.00
C ILE A 72 -2.08 9.01 -7.31
N LYS A 73 -3.36 8.90 -6.96
CA LYS A 73 -4.11 9.93 -6.22
C LYS A 73 -4.16 9.65 -4.73
N ALA A 74 -4.33 8.38 -4.35
CA ALA A 74 -4.49 7.95 -2.97
C ALA A 74 -4.19 6.45 -2.84
N VAL A 75 -3.86 6.03 -1.64
CA VAL A 75 -3.69 4.62 -1.27
C VAL A 75 -4.67 4.31 -0.13
N VAL A 76 -5.48 3.28 -0.30
CA VAL A 76 -6.48 2.88 0.69
C VAL A 76 -6.31 1.42 1.08
N LEU A 77 -6.59 1.12 2.34
CA LEU A 77 -6.70 -0.26 2.79
C LEU A 77 -7.93 -0.95 2.20
N ALA A 78 -7.68 -2.10 1.58
CA ALA A 78 -8.71 -3.05 1.22
C ALA A 78 -9.30 -3.64 2.49
N SER A 79 -10.32 -3.00 3.03
CA SER A 79 -11.11 -3.52 4.14
C SER A 79 -11.80 -4.82 3.73
N PRO A 80 -11.81 -5.86 4.58
CA PRO A 80 -12.45 -7.13 4.25
C PRO A 80 -13.98 -7.14 4.40
N TRP A 81 -14.63 -5.97 4.59
CA TRP A 81 -16.08 -5.82 4.80
C TRP A 81 -16.79 -4.92 3.76
N GLU A 82 -16.19 -4.77 2.57
CA GLU A 82 -16.85 -4.21 1.37
C GLU A 82 -17.38 -5.28 0.42
#